data_AF-A0A9X2GUU5-F1
#
_entry.id   AF-A0A9X2GUU5-F1
#
_cell.length_a   1.000
_cell.length_b   1.000
_cell.length_c   1.000
_cell.angle_alpha   90.00
_cell.angle_beta   90.00
_cell.angle_gamma   90.00
#
_symmetry.space_group_name_H-M   'P 1'
#
loop_
_entity.id
_entity.type
_entity.pdbx_description
1 polymer ?
#
loop_
_entity_poly.entity_id
_entity_poly.type
_entity_poly.pdbx_seq_one_letter_code
_entity_poly.pdbx_strand_id
1 'polypeptide(L)'
;MRVIYTKPVDDPDQLLDPALAHTSQLFQEWIDKAYEVRALVVGNEVLAVRIDSDSEQGRIDWRSDYNSLAYERVDLPVEVEERLVELHDRLNLVFGAADLICDPQGRYHFLETNQSGEWGWLDKKAGLPVPRALADVLQKGPAWVR
;
A
#
# COMPACT_ATOMS: atom_id res chain seq x y z
N MET A 1 21.11 3.17 8.68
CA MET A 1 19.71 2.79 8.90
C MET A 1 19.53 1.39 8.33
N ARG A 2 18.96 0.43 9.09
CA ARG A 2 18.70 -0.94 8.60
C ARG A 2 17.25 -1.01 8.16
N VAL A 3 17.01 -1.39 6.90
CA VAL A 3 15.65 -1.65 6.41
C VAL A 3 15.18 -2.99 6.96
N ILE A 4 13.93 -3.04 7.40
CA ILE A 4 13.28 -4.26 7.90
C ILE A 4 12.12 -4.55 6.96
N TYR A 5 12.11 -5.77 6.44
CA TYR A 5 11.06 -6.31 5.57
C TYR A 5 10.15 -7.24 6.36
N THR A 6 8.99 -7.58 5.78
CA THR A 6 8.11 -8.60 6.33
C THR A 6 8.86 -9.91 6.52
N LYS A 7 8.66 -10.54 7.68
CA LYS A 7 9.20 -11.85 8.01
C LYS A 7 8.07 -12.79 8.40
N PRO A 8 7.92 -13.93 7.71
CA PRO A 8 7.01 -14.98 8.15
C PRO A 8 7.37 -15.47 9.55
N VAL A 9 6.34 -15.81 10.33
CA VAL A 9 6.47 -16.52 11.60
C VAL A 9 6.06 -17.97 11.33
N ASP A 10 7.02 -18.80 10.94
CA ASP A 10 6.78 -20.19 10.56
C ASP A 10 6.71 -21.13 11.78
N ASP A 11 7.21 -20.67 12.92
CA ASP A 11 7.25 -21.40 14.18
C ASP A 11 6.74 -20.50 15.33
N PRO A 12 5.62 -20.84 15.99
CA PRO A 12 5.10 -20.09 17.13
C PRO A 12 6.09 -19.90 18.28
N ASP A 13 7.08 -20.78 18.45
CA ASP A 13 8.08 -20.64 19.51
C ASP A 13 8.97 -19.41 19.30
N GLN A 14 9.05 -18.86 18.08
CA GLN A 14 9.71 -17.58 17.81
C GLN A 14 9.06 -16.41 18.56
N LEU A 15 7.76 -16.53 18.90
CA LEU A 15 7.04 -15.53 19.67
C LEU A 15 7.39 -15.55 21.17
N LEU A 16 8.12 -16.57 21.62
CA LEU A 16 8.59 -16.70 23.00
C LEU A 16 9.94 -16.03 23.23
N ASP A 17 10.56 -15.45 22.20
CA ASP A 17 11.83 -14.73 22.33
C ASP A 17 11.68 -13.56 23.34
N PRO A 18 12.44 -13.55 24.46
CA PRO A 18 12.41 -12.48 25.44
C PRO A 18 12.64 -11.09 24.85
N ALA A 19 13.32 -10.99 23.70
CA ALA A 19 13.55 -9.73 23.01
C ALA A 19 12.24 -9.04 22.57
N LEU A 20 11.20 -9.81 22.26
CA LEU A 20 9.89 -9.26 21.89
C LEU A 20 9.21 -8.52 23.05
N ALA A 21 9.58 -8.82 24.30
CA ALA A 21 9.05 -8.13 25.48
C ALA A 21 9.63 -6.71 25.67
N HIS A 22 10.65 -6.32 24.92
CA HIS A 22 11.26 -4.99 25.06
C HIS A 22 10.45 -3.86 24.42
N THR A 23 9.57 -4.15 23.47
CA THR A 23 8.70 -3.14 22.83
C THR A 23 7.49 -3.79 22.15
N SER A 24 6.51 -2.99 21.78
CA SER A 24 5.33 -3.47 21.04
C SER A 24 5.71 -3.99 19.66
N GLN A 25 5.08 -5.09 19.26
CA GLN A 25 5.26 -5.74 17.97
C GLN A 25 3.93 -5.77 17.23
N LEU A 26 3.97 -5.76 15.90
CA LEU A 26 2.81 -5.96 15.05
C LEU A 26 2.95 -7.31 14.36
N PHE A 27 2.08 -8.26 14.72
CA PHE A 27 1.88 -9.50 14.00
C PHE A 27 0.55 -9.42 13.28
N GLN A 28 0.51 -9.91 12.04
CA GLN A 28 -0.68 -9.91 11.20
C GLN A 28 -0.90 -11.31 10.63
N GLU A 29 -2.15 -11.64 10.32
CA GLU A 29 -2.48 -12.85 9.57
C GLU A 29 -1.78 -12.83 8.21
N TRP A 30 -1.25 -13.98 7.80
CA TRP A 30 -0.68 -14.13 6.47
C TRP A 30 -1.79 -14.25 5.42
N ILE A 31 -1.71 -13.45 4.36
CA ILE A 31 -2.66 -13.48 3.25
C ILE A 31 -1.94 -13.99 2.00
N ASP A 32 -2.41 -15.11 1.47
CA ASP A 32 -2.01 -15.55 0.15
C ASP A 32 -2.43 -14.51 -0.88
N LYS A 33 -1.48 -14.08 -1.71
CA LYS A 33 -1.67 -12.97 -2.64
C LYS A 33 -1.54 -13.43 -4.09
N ALA A 34 -2.49 -13.01 -4.92
CA ALA A 34 -2.35 -13.05 -6.36
C ALA A 34 -1.42 -11.91 -6.83
N TYR A 35 -1.56 -10.72 -6.24
CA TYR A 35 -0.70 -9.56 -6.46
C TYR A 35 -0.90 -8.53 -5.33
N GLU A 36 0.00 -7.55 -5.28
CA GLU A 36 -0.11 -6.40 -4.37
C GLU A 36 -0.62 -5.19 -5.14
N VAL A 37 -1.25 -4.25 -4.45
CA VAL A 37 -1.66 -2.97 -5.04
C VAL A 37 -1.18 -1.83 -4.17
N ARG A 38 -0.59 -0.82 -4.82
CA ARG A 38 -0.40 0.49 -4.22
C ARG A 38 -1.42 1.46 -4.79
N ALA A 39 -2.32 1.93 -3.94
CA ALA A 39 -3.36 2.89 -4.26
C ALA A 39 -3.01 4.26 -3.67
N LEU A 40 -2.79 5.24 -4.53
CA LEU A 40 -2.54 6.63 -4.14
C LEU A 40 -3.87 7.35 -4.05
N VAL A 41 -4.27 7.71 -2.83
CA VAL A 41 -5.46 8.51 -2.57
C VAL A 41 -5.05 9.97 -2.56
N VAL A 42 -5.65 10.78 -3.44
CA VAL A 42 -5.36 12.21 -3.63
C VAL A 42 -6.68 12.98 -3.62
N GLY A 43 -7.02 13.57 -2.48
CA GLY A 43 -8.37 14.08 -2.25
C GLY A 43 -9.39 12.94 -2.37
N ASN A 44 -10.25 13.02 -3.39
CA ASN A 44 -11.26 11.98 -3.68
C ASN A 44 -10.88 11.10 -4.88
N GLU A 45 -9.70 11.29 -5.47
CA GLU A 45 -9.22 10.48 -6.59
C GLU A 45 -8.34 9.33 -6.05
N VAL A 46 -8.56 8.11 -6.55
CA VAL A 46 -7.72 6.95 -6.24
C VAL A 46 -6.99 6.53 -7.51
N LEU A 47 -5.66 6.48 -7.44
CA LEU A 47 -4.80 6.04 -8.54
C LEU A 47 -4.06 4.78 -8.11
N ALA A 48 -4.41 3.62 -8.69
CA ALA A 48 -3.87 2.34 -8.25
C ALA A 48 -2.92 1.70 -9.26
N VAL A 49 -1.91 1.01 -8.71
CA VAL A 49 -0.95 0.18 -9.45
C VAL A 49 -0.93 -1.20 -8.86
N ARG A 50 -1.15 -2.19 -9.72
CA ARG A 50 -0.80 -3.59 -9.46
C ARG A 50 0.71 -3.76 -9.48
N ILE A 51 1.21 -4.49 -8.49
CA ILE A 51 2.60 -4.86 -8.32
C ILE A 51 2.68 -6.39 -8.33
N ASP A 52 3.38 -6.93 -9.32
CA ASP A 52 3.74 -8.34 -9.39
C ASP A 52 5.23 -8.50 -9.08
N SER A 53 5.59 -9.61 -8.44
CA SER A 53 6.99 -9.96 -8.16
C SER A 53 7.32 -11.37 -8.64
N ASP A 54 8.38 -11.47 -9.44
CA ASP A 54 8.88 -12.75 -9.94
C ASP A 54 9.82 -13.45 -8.94
N SER A 55 10.30 -12.76 -7.90
CA SER A 55 11.19 -13.34 -6.89
C SER A 55 10.44 -13.84 -5.66
N GLU A 56 11.00 -14.86 -4.98
CA GLU A 56 10.38 -15.44 -3.79
C GLU A 56 10.32 -14.44 -2.63
N GLN A 57 11.37 -13.63 -2.44
CA GLN A 57 11.38 -12.60 -1.41
C GLN A 57 10.43 -11.45 -1.72
N GLY A 58 10.35 -11.02 -2.98
CA GLY A 58 9.38 -10.00 -3.39
C GLY A 58 7.93 -10.47 -3.30
N ARG A 59 7.68 -11.78 -3.48
CA ARG A 59 6.39 -12.40 -3.13
C ARG A 59 6.09 -12.46 -1.63
N ILE A 60 7.07 -12.25 -0.76
CA ILE A 60 6.80 -12.02 0.66
C ILE A 60 6.53 -10.54 0.89
N ASP A 61 7.44 -9.69 0.43
CA ASP A 61 7.38 -8.24 0.55
C ASP A 61 7.98 -7.60 -0.70
N TRP A 62 7.16 -6.96 -1.54
CA TRP A 62 7.62 -6.37 -2.80
C TRP A 62 8.77 -5.37 -2.62
N ARG A 63 8.90 -4.74 -1.45
CA ARG A 63 9.97 -3.77 -1.16
C ARG A 63 11.35 -4.40 -1.06
N SER A 64 11.41 -5.73 -0.95
CA SER A 64 12.66 -6.49 -0.77
C SER A 64 13.45 -6.67 -2.07
N ASP A 65 12.79 -6.61 -3.23
CA ASP A 65 13.44 -6.85 -4.52
C ASP A 65 12.82 -6.03 -5.66
N TYR A 66 13.16 -4.74 -5.71
CA TYR A 66 12.66 -3.80 -6.71
C TYR A 66 12.98 -4.17 -8.16
N ASN A 67 14.03 -4.96 -8.40
CA ASN A 67 14.42 -5.36 -9.76
C ASN A 67 13.51 -6.46 -10.33
N SER A 68 12.82 -7.19 -9.45
CA SER A 68 11.89 -8.26 -9.81
C SER A 68 10.46 -7.80 -10.09
N LEU A 69 10.19 -6.50 -10.01
CA LEU A 69 8.83 -5.97 -9.99
C LEU A 69 8.33 -5.53 -11.37
N ALA A 70 7.11 -5.95 -11.69
CA ALA A 70 6.31 -5.39 -12.77
C ALA A 70 5.20 -4.51 -12.19
N TYR A 71 4.91 -3.42 -12.90
CA TYR A 71 3.90 -2.44 -12.49
C TYR A 71 2.89 -2.26 -13.60
N GLU A 72 1.61 -2.39 -13.28
CA GLU A 72 0.50 -2.16 -14.21
C GLU A 72 -0.54 -1.28 -13.54
N ARG A 73 -1.16 -0.35 -14.29
CA ARG A 73 -2.32 0.37 -13.78
C ARG A 73 -3.47 -0.61 -13.57
N VAL A 74 -4.20 -0.44 -12.49
CA VAL A 74 -5.38 -1.25 -12.22
C VAL A 74 -6.51 -0.35 -11.74
N ASP A 75 -7.72 -0.64 -12.22
CA ASP A 75 -8.93 -0.03 -11.67
C ASP A 75 -9.37 -0.88 -10.47
N LEU A 76 -9.57 -0.23 -9.33
CA LEU A 76 -10.08 -0.91 -8.14
C LEU A 76 -11.60 -1.05 -8.25
N PRO A 77 -12.20 -2.07 -7.59
CA PRO A 77 -13.65 -2.08 -7.42
C PRO A 77 -14.10 -0.78 -6.75
N VAL A 78 -15.19 -0.18 -7.25
CA VAL A 78 -15.69 1.12 -6.76
C VAL A 78 -15.85 1.17 -5.24
N GLU A 79 -16.31 0.08 -4.63
CA GLU A 79 -16.46 -0.01 -3.17
C GLU A 79 -15.12 0.08 -2.42
N VAL A 80 -14.02 -0.40 -3.01
CA VAL A 80 -12.67 -0.29 -2.41
C VAL A 80 -12.19 1.15 -2.52
N GLU A 81 -12.39 1.81 -3.66
CA GLU A 81 -12.03 3.22 -3.85
C GLU A 81 -12.78 4.13 -2.88
N GLU A 82 -14.09 3.96 -2.77
CA GLU A 82 -14.95 4.73 -1.86
C GLU A 82 -14.52 4.55 -0.40
N ARG A 83 -14.22 3.31 0.03
CA ARG A 83 -13.73 3.03 1.40
C ARG A 83 -12.36 3.62 1.66
N LEU A 84 -11.47 3.64 0.67
CA LEU A 84 -10.16 4.28 0.78
C LEU A 84 -10.30 5.80 0.96
N VAL A 85 -11.18 6.44 0.18
CA VAL A 85 -11.47 7.87 0.32
C VAL A 85 -12.11 8.16 1.68
N GLU A 86 -13.09 7.37 2.11
CA GLU A 86 -13.72 7.50 3.44
C GLU A 86 -12.69 7.37 4.58
N LEU A 87 -11.77 6.40 4.47
CA LEU A 87 -10.69 6.23 5.44
C LEU A 87 -9.82 7.49 5.51
N HIS A 88 -9.42 8.05 4.37
CA HIS A 88 -8.57 9.25 4.34
C HIS A 88 -9.30 10.48 4.89
N ASP A 89 -10.58 10.66 4.59
CA ASP A 89 -11.41 11.72 5.18
C ASP A 89 -11.46 11.60 6.71
N ARG A 90 -11.72 10.40 7.24
CA ARG A 90 -11.74 10.14 8.68
C ARG A 90 -10.39 10.35 9.38
N LEU A 91 -9.29 10.14 8.66
CA LEU A 91 -7.93 10.39 9.13
C LEU A 91 -7.45 11.84 8.90
N ASN A 92 -8.27 12.69 8.27
CA ASN A 92 -7.90 14.03 7.80
C ASN A 92 -6.67 14.05 6.88
N LEU A 93 -6.54 13.03 6.03
CA LEU A 93 -5.48 12.91 5.04
C LEU A 93 -5.97 13.42 3.68
N VAL A 94 -5.25 14.39 3.13
CA VAL A 94 -5.45 14.84 1.73
C VAL A 94 -4.74 13.91 0.75
N PHE A 95 -3.68 13.27 1.22
CA PHE A 95 -2.86 12.34 0.45
C PHE A 95 -2.47 11.14 1.31
N GLY A 96 -2.43 9.96 0.70
CA GLY A 96 -1.80 8.78 1.27
C GLY A 96 -1.55 7.71 0.22
N ALA A 97 -0.52 6.89 0.44
CA ALA A 97 -0.27 5.68 -0.33
C ALA A 97 -0.77 4.48 0.48
N ALA A 98 -1.92 3.94 0.09
CA ALA A 98 -2.48 2.73 0.65
C ALA A 98 -1.88 1.49 0.00
N ASP A 99 -1.43 0.55 0.82
CA ASP A 99 -0.96 -0.76 0.38
C ASP A 99 -2.05 -1.80 0.63
N LEU A 100 -2.37 -2.55 -0.42
CA LEU A 100 -3.39 -3.59 -0.43
C LEU A 100 -2.80 -4.91 -0.94
N ILE A 101 -3.44 -6.00 -0.54
CA ILE A 101 -3.26 -7.32 -1.15
C ILE A 101 -4.54 -7.69 -1.91
N CYS A 102 -4.41 -8.19 -3.13
CA CYS A 102 -5.48 -8.93 -3.79
C CYS A 102 -5.21 -10.43 -3.65
N ASP A 103 -6.13 -11.17 -3.02
CA ASP A 103 -6.01 -12.62 -2.87
C ASP A 103 -6.40 -13.37 -4.16
N PRO A 104 -6.11 -14.68 -4.27
CA PRO A 104 -6.49 -15.48 -5.45
C PRO A 104 -8.00 -15.58 -5.71
N GLN A 105 -8.85 -15.16 -4.76
CA GLN A 105 -10.30 -15.09 -4.93
C GLN A 105 -10.76 -13.69 -5.36
N GLY A 106 -9.84 -12.74 -5.58
CA GLY A 106 -10.13 -11.38 -6.00
C GLY A 106 -10.58 -10.45 -4.86
N ARG A 107 -10.39 -10.84 -3.59
CA ARG A 107 -10.71 -9.99 -2.44
C ARG A 107 -9.53 -9.10 -2.11
N TYR A 108 -9.85 -7.85 -1.79
CA TYR A 108 -8.87 -6.83 -1.40
C TYR A 108 -8.74 -6.74 0.13
N HIS A 109 -7.51 -6.84 0.61
CA HIS A 109 -7.15 -6.74 2.02
C HIS A 109 -6.31 -5.47 2.22
N PHE A 110 -6.76 -4.57 3.09
CA PHE A 110 -6.05 -3.35 3.43
C PHE A 110 -4.94 -3.63 4.45
N LEU A 111 -3.72 -3.14 4.19
CA LEU A 111 -2.58 -3.28 5.10
C LEU A 111 -2.33 -1.99 5.89
N GLU A 112 -2.01 -0.91 5.17
CA GLU A 112 -1.70 0.39 5.74
C GLU A 112 -1.99 1.52 4.75
N THR A 113 -2.03 2.76 5.25
CA THR A 113 -1.87 3.95 4.42
C THR A 113 -0.75 4.83 4.96
N ASN A 114 0.23 5.13 4.12
CA ASN A 114 1.34 6.00 4.45
C ASN A 114 1.05 7.43 3.97
N GLN A 115 0.87 8.36 4.91
CA GLN A 115 0.56 9.78 4.64
C GLN A 115 1.63 10.53 3.84
N SER A 116 2.86 10.00 3.78
CA SER A 116 3.97 10.53 3.00
C SER A 116 4.55 9.46 2.08
N GLY A 117 3.74 8.50 1.66
CA GLY A 117 4.17 7.38 0.84
C GLY A 117 4.78 7.84 -0.48
N GLU A 118 5.97 7.32 -0.78
CA GLU A 118 6.66 7.62 -2.02
C GLU A 118 5.88 7.07 -3.24
N TRP A 119 5.81 7.89 -4.28
CA TRP A 119 5.02 7.61 -5.50
C TRP A 119 5.80 7.92 -6.79
N GLY A 120 6.95 8.60 -6.70
CA GLY A 120 7.62 9.18 -7.87
C GLY A 120 8.09 8.18 -8.93
N TRP A 121 8.32 6.91 -8.58
CA TRP A 121 8.66 5.87 -9.57
C TRP A 121 7.43 5.33 -10.30
N LEU A 122 6.23 5.40 -9.71
CA LEU A 122 5.00 4.87 -10.31
C LEU A 122 4.57 5.70 -11.52
N ASP A 123 4.80 7.02 -11.48
CA ASP A 123 4.65 7.88 -12.65
C ASP A 123 5.58 7.40 -13.79
N LYS A 124 6.85 7.12 -13.51
CA LYS A 124 7.79 6.67 -14.57
C LYS A 124 7.54 5.25 -15.05
N LYS A 125 7.15 4.33 -14.16
CA LYS A 125 7.03 2.90 -14.43
C LYS A 125 5.66 2.50 -14.97
N ALA A 126 4.60 3.15 -14.48
CA ALA A 126 3.22 2.86 -14.85
C ALA A 126 2.50 4.09 -15.42
N GLY A 127 3.12 5.27 -15.50
CA GLY A 127 2.53 6.49 -16.08
C GLY A 127 1.34 7.05 -15.29
N LEU A 128 1.29 6.82 -13.98
CA LEU A 128 0.21 7.34 -13.15
C LEU A 128 0.26 8.87 -13.12
N PRO A 129 -0.86 9.57 -13.35
CA PRO A 129 -0.91 11.03 -13.38
C PRO A 129 -0.89 11.67 -11.97
N VAL A 130 -0.06 11.16 -11.06
CA VAL A 130 0.02 11.62 -9.66
C VAL A 130 0.37 13.10 -9.54
N PRO A 131 1.35 13.66 -10.28
CA PRO A 131 1.65 15.09 -10.22
C PRO A 131 0.44 15.96 -10.57
N ARG A 132 -0.36 15.54 -11.56
CA ARG A 132 -1.59 16.25 -11.96
C ARG A 132 -2.61 16.21 -10.83
N ALA A 133 -2.89 15.03 -10.28
CA ALA A 133 -3.87 14.88 -9.19
C ALA A 133 -3.48 15.73 -7.96
N LEU A 134 -2.19 15.73 -7.58
CA LEU A 134 -1.68 16.55 -6.48
C LEU A 134 -1.81 18.05 -6.79
N ALA A 135 -1.43 18.48 -8.00
CA ALA A 135 -1.56 19.88 -8.41
C ALA A 135 -3.03 20.35 -8.38
N ASP A 136 -3.96 19.53 -8.86
CA ASP A 136 -5.39 19.83 -8.86
C ASP A 136 -5.92 20.02 -7.43
N VAL A 137 -5.53 19.14 -6.50
CA VAL A 137 -5.96 19.24 -5.09
C VAL A 137 -5.32 20.45 -4.39
N LEU A 138 -4.04 20.76 -4.66
CA LEU A 138 -3.39 21.95 -4.12
C LEU A 138 -4.02 23.25 -4.65
N GLN A 139 -4.47 23.26 -5.90
CA GLN A 139 -5.11 24.44 -6.51
C GLN A 139 -6.54 24.65 -6.00
N LYS A 140 -7.32 23.58 -5.83
CA LYS A 140 -8.75 23.67 -5.45
C LYS A 140 -8.96 23.68 -3.93
N GLY A 141 -8.00 23.15 -3.18
CA GLY A 141 -8.15 22.81 -1.76
C GLY A 141 -8.82 21.43 -1.58
N PRO A 142 -8.65 20.80 -0.41
CA PRO A 142 -9.35 19.55 -0.08
C PRO A 142 -10.86 19.79 0.03
N ALA A 143 -11.68 18.82 -0.38
CA ALA A 143 -13.14 18.96 -0.39
C ALA A 143 -13.77 19.19 1.01
N TRP A 144 -13.06 18.82 2.07
CA TRP A 144 -13.47 18.99 3.47
C TRP A 144 -12.96 20.30 4.11
N VAL A 145 -12.10 21.08 3.43
CA VAL A 145 -11.80 22.46 3.82
C VAL A 145 -12.94 23.33 3.31
N ARG A 146 -14.05 23.32 4.06
CA ARG A 146 -15.14 24.29 3.94
C ARG A 146 -15.00 25.39 4.97
#